data_AF-A0A9E0IQJ4-F1
#
_entry.id   AF-A0A9E0IQJ4-F1
#
_cell.length_a   1.000
_cell.length_b   1.000
_cell.length_c   1.000
_cell.angle_alpha   90.00
_cell.angle_beta   90.00
_cell.angle_gamma   90.00
#
_symmetry.space_group_name_H-M   'P 1'
#
loop_
_entity.id
_entity.type
_entity.pdbx_description
1 polymer ?
#
loop_
_entity_poly.entity_id
_entity_poly.type
_entity_poly.pdbx_seq_one_letter_code
_entity_poly.pdbx_strand_id
1 'polypeptide(L)'
;MAQHAPSSAHPLDLTPAQEETAKGTYQEILALYRPKGAPPLDRLAAIMRAAPDAVRQGLYAQMHQLWGNQVVLEVLQQVEPTLQFGAYQADPDRLPDRGIQQRMESLEQTINHGRSLPFGVVAAAVTEQMDTKHTQEIRRDGTGAYQGTQIPAFAKAPEAQALDCTTFIFEVLERAFAAGGQAAMWTRIHGKMMKYARSKGGAHLLSGVDLQRALQDEGWTGLYLTPHDFHTSTRIPKVERGANYWGARHDRQVHNYGGDEKSEHAVRDTFDKVPFGILAVSSAQHMAIVARGIVYEVHWDADASVDRLIDTTPVEQYLQASWGGLLMIPKGDAPPTYRGAAKASGDDQP
;
A
#
# COMPACT_ATOMS: atom_id res chain seq x y z
N MET A 1 3.86 -30.94 -21.51
CA MET A 1 3.42 -29.67 -20.90
C MET A 1 4.23 -29.48 -19.63
N ALA A 2 5.27 -28.65 -19.66
CA ALA A 2 6.08 -28.34 -18.48
C ALA A 2 5.38 -27.22 -17.71
N GLN A 3 5.05 -27.46 -16.44
CA GLN A 3 4.52 -26.45 -15.53
C GLN A 3 5.66 -25.51 -15.14
N HIS A 4 5.49 -24.20 -15.37
CA HIS A 4 6.44 -23.19 -14.92
C HIS A 4 6.46 -23.16 -13.38
N ALA A 5 7.62 -23.49 -12.79
CA ALA A 5 7.85 -23.30 -11.36
C ALA A 5 7.85 -21.80 -11.03
N PRO A 6 7.26 -21.37 -9.90
CA PRO A 6 7.32 -19.98 -9.47
C PRO A 6 8.76 -19.54 -9.15
N SER A 7 9.04 -18.29 -9.52
CA SER A 7 10.34 -17.61 -9.41
C SER A 7 10.85 -17.55 -7.97
N SER A 8 12.17 -17.73 -7.81
CA SER A 8 12.89 -17.78 -6.53
C SER A 8 12.71 -16.52 -5.68
N ALA A 9 12.22 -16.71 -4.45
CA ALA A 9 12.41 -15.78 -3.35
C ALA A 9 13.91 -15.55 -3.09
N HIS A 10 14.28 -14.42 -2.47
CA HIS A 10 15.66 -14.16 -2.03
C HIS A 10 16.20 -15.36 -1.24
N PRO A 11 17.42 -15.85 -1.51
CA PRO A 11 17.98 -16.96 -0.78
C PRO A 11 18.17 -16.53 0.67
N LEU A 12 17.39 -17.13 1.57
CA LEU A 12 17.73 -17.18 2.98
C LEU A 12 19.11 -17.85 3.06
N ASP A 13 20.03 -17.34 3.91
CA ASP A 13 21.33 -17.97 4.19
C ASP A 13 21.13 -19.28 4.97
N LEU A 14 20.52 -20.26 4.31
CA LEU A 14 20.29 -21.58 4.84
C LEU A 14 21.53 -22.42 4.60
N THR A 15 21.91 -23.20 5.61
CA THR A 15 22.84 -24.30 5.38
C THR A 15 22.23 -25.30 4.40
N PRO A 16 23.03 -26.08 3.66
CA PRO A 16 22.50 -27.10 2.74
C PRO A 16 21.52 -28.09 3.40
N ALA A 17 21.69 -28.39 4.69
CA ALA A 17 20.77 -29.24 5.44
C ALA A 17 19.41 -28.54 5.71
N GLN A 18 19.43 -27.23 6.00
CA GLN A 18 18.22 -26.44 6.17
C GLN A 18 17.49 -26.22 4.83
N GLU A 19 18.23 -26.05 3.72
CA GLU A 19 17.63 -26.02 2.38
C GLU A 19 16.91 -27.32 2.04
N GLU A 20 17.53 -28.47 2.32
CA GLU A 20 16.92 -29.77 2.06
C GLU A 20 15.69 -30.01 2.95
N THR A 21 15.77 -29.59 4.21
CA THR A 21 14.62 -29.60 5.13
C THR A 21 13.49 -28.70 4.58
N ALA A 22 13.81 -27.47 4.17
CA ALA A 22 12.85 -26.53 3.61
C ALA A 22 12.16 -27.08 2.35
N LYS A 23 12.92 -27.73 1.46
CA LYS A 23 12.37 -28.40 0.26
C LYS A 23 11.40 -29.51 0.64
N GLY A 24 11.78 -30.39 1.57
CA GLY A 24 10.91 -31.48 2.04
C GLY A 24 9.61 -30.95 2.66
N THR A 25 9.73 -29.98 3.57
CA THR A 25 8.58 -29.34 4.23
C THR A 25 7.69 -28.60 3.23
N TYR A 26 8.28 -27.93 2.23
CA TYR A 26 7.50 -27.27 1.18
C TYR A 26 6.72 -28.26 0.31
N GLN A 27 7.30 -29.41 -0.03
CA GLN A 27 6.58 -30.47 -0.75
C GLN A 27 5.40 -31.01 0.06
N GLU A 28 5.53 -31.13 1.38
CA GLU A 28 4.42 -31.49 2.26
C GLU A 28 3.31 -30.43 2.26
N ILE A 29 3.67 -29.14 2.30
CA ILE A 29 2.71 -28.02 2.18
C ILE A 29 1.99 -28.06 0.82
N LEU A 30 2.74 -28.23 -0.27
CA LEU A 30 2.16 -28.34 -1.62
C LEU A 30 1.20 -29.54 -1.75
N ALA A 31 1.48 -30.66 -1.09
CA ALA A 31 0.58 -31.81 -1.08
C ALA A 31 -0.78 -31.52 -0.39
N LEU A 32 -0.84 -30.48 0.43
CA LEU A 32 -2.09 -30.00 1.06
C LEU A 32 -2.82 -28.97 0.19
N TYR A 33 -2.18 -28.44 -0.84
CA TYR A 33 -2.76 -27.44 -1.72
C TYR A 33 -3.89 -28.02 -2.57
N ARG A 34 -5.08 -27.41 -2.42
CA ARG A 34 -6.23 -27.62 -3.29
C ARG A 34 -6.64 -26.26 -3.87
N PRO A 35 -6.64 -26.06 -5.20
CA PRO A 35 -6.89 -24.75 -5.82
C PRO A 35 -8.21 -24.03 -5.47
N LYS A 36 -9.14 -24.71 -4.78
CA LYS A 36 -10.44 -24.16 -4.37
C LYS A 36 -10.86 -24.60 -2.97
N GLY A 37 -9.94 -25.15 -2.17
CA GLY A 37 -10.23 -25.65 -0.84
C GLY A 37 -9.42 -24.89 0.21
N ALA A 38 -10.07 -24.56 1.32
CA ALA A 38 -9.34 -24.15 2.52
C ALA A 38 -8.36 -25.27 2.91
N PRO A 39 -7.12 -24.94 3.28
CA PRO A 39 -6.16 -25.95 3.68
C PRO A 39 -6.53 -26.54 5.04
N PRO A 40 -6.08 -27.77 5.35
CA PRO A 40 -6.22 -28.33 6.69
C PRO A 40 -5.26 -27.60 7.65
N LEU A 41 -5.74 -26.53 8.29
CA LEU A 41 -4.95 -25.63 9.14
C LEU A 41 -4.15 -26.37 10.21
N ASP A 42 -4.76 -27.34 10.91
CA ASP A 42 -4.10 -28.14 11.94
C ASP A 42 -2.87 -28.89 11.42
N ARG A 43 -2.94 -29.36 10.17
CA ARG A 43 -1.84 -30.07 9.53
C ARG A 43 -0.74 -29.11 9.08
N LEU A 44 -1.11 -27.95 8.54
CA LEU A 44 -0.13 -26.90 8.25
C LEU A 44 0.58 -26.44 9.53
N ALA A 45 -0.14 -26.24 10.62
CA ALA A 45 0.43 -25.87 11.90
C ALA A 45 1.33 -26.96 12.50
N ALA A 46 1.01 -28.23 12.31
CA ALA A 46 1.89 -29.34 12.69
C ALA A 46 3.20 -29.32 11.89
N ILE A 47 3.11 -29.13 10.58
CA ILE A 47 4.27 -29.02 9.68
C ILE A 47 5.15 -27.83 10.11
N MET A 48 4.55 -26.68 10.35
CA MET A 48 5.28 -25.46 10.74
C MET A 48 5.93 -25.57 12.13
N ARG A 49 5.30 -26.23 13.10
CA ARG A 49 5.91 -26.51 14.41
C ARG A 49 7.12 -27.45 14.32
N ALA A 50 7.09 -28.40 13.38
CA ALA A 50 8.20 -29.32 13.16
C ALA A 50 9.37 -28.67 12.38
N ALA A 51 9.11 -27.61 11.63
CA ALA A 51 10.13 -26.90 10.88
C ALA A 51 11.08 -26.10 11.80
N PRO A 52 12.40 -26.11 11.52
CA PRO A 52 13.34 -25.22 12.19
C PRO A 52 12.95 -23.75 12.02
N ASP A 53 13.21 -22.91 13.04
CA ASP A 53 12.86 -21.47 13.03
C ASP A 53 13.37 -20.76 11.75
N ALA A 54 14.61 -21.05 11.35
CA ALA A 54 15.25 -20.46 10.18
C ALA A 54 14.55 -20.80 8.85
N VAL A 55 13.77 -21.88 8.83
CA VAL A 55 13.04 -22.36 7.65
C VAL A 55 11.61 -21.83 7.63
N ARG A 56 10.99 -21.58 8.79
CA ARG A 56 9.58 -21.15 8.88
C ARG A 56 9.29 -19.87 8.12
N GLN A 57 10.19 -18.89 8.15
CA GLN A 57 10.01 -17.62 7.43
C GLN A 57 9.84 -17.82 5.92
N GLY A 58 10.67 -18.69 5.32
CA GLY A 58 10.54 -19.04 3.90
C GLY A 58 9.23 -19.78 3.60
N LEU A 59 8.77 -20.62 4.52
CA LEU A 59 7.51 -21.36 4.37
C LEU A 59 6.27 -20.45 4.51
N TYR A 60 6.28 -19.45 5.40
CA TYR A 60 5.18 -18.48 5.50
C TYR A 60 5.01 -17.68 4.20
N ALA A 61 6.11 -17.24 3.58
CA ALA A 61 6.05 -16.56 2.29
C ALA A 61 5.46 -17.47 1.18
N GLN A 62 5.78 -18.76 1.20
CA GLN A 62 5.20 -19.72 0.27
C GLN A 62 3.71 -19.99 0.52
N MET A 63 3.31 -20.11 1.78
CA MET A 63 1.91 -20.27 2.16
C MET A 63 1.07 -19.04 1.78
N HIS A 64 1.64 -17.83 1.92
CA HIS A 64 1.03 -16.58 1.48
C HIS A 64 0.72 -16.61 -0.01
N GLN A 65 1.66 -17.07 -0.85
CA GLN A 65 1.45 -17.18 -2.30
C GLN A 65 0.34 -18.18 -2.66
N LEU A 66 0.20 -19.27 -1.90
CA LEU A 66 -0.76 -20.33 -2.19
C LEU A 66 -2.18 -19.99 -1.72
N TRP A 67 -2.32 -19.38 -0.54
CA TRP A 67 -3.63 -19.24 0.13
C TRP A 67 -3.93 -17.83 0.65
N GLY A 68 -3.02 -16.86 0.47
CA GLY A 68 -3.16 -15.50 0.96
C GLY A 68 -2.86 -15.32 2.44
N ASN A 69 -2.97 -14.07 2.92
CA ASN A 69 -2.62 -13.66 4.28
C ASN A 69 -3.44 -14.38 5.37
N GLN A 70 -4.74 -14.59 5.15
CA GLN A 70 -5.63 -15.13 6.17
C GLN A 70 -5.21 -16.51 6.66
N VAL A 71 -4.84 -17.41 5.75
CA VAL A 71 -4.38 -18.77 6.09
C VAL A 71 -3.05 -18.75 6.84
N VAL A 72 -2.14 -17.85 6.46
CA VAL A 72 -0.85 -17.70 7.15
C VAL A 72 -1.06 -17.29 8.60
N LEU A 73 -1.96 -16.33 8.85
CA LEU A 73 -2.31 -15.86 10.19
C LEU A 73 -2.94 -16.97 11.04
N GLU A 74 -3.88 -17.74 10.47
CA GLU A 74 -4.53 -18.84 11.18
C GLU A 74 -3.54 -19.95 11.54
N VAL A 75 -2.59 -20.27 10.66
CA VAL A 75 -1.56 -21.27 10.94
C VAL A 75 -0.58 -20.76 11.98
N LEU A 76 -0.12 -19.51 11.86
CA LEU A 76 0.71 -18.87 12.88
C LEU A 76 0.06 -18.94 14.26
N GLN A 77 -1.26 -18.69 14.35
CA GLN A 77 -2.04 -18.75 15.59
C GLN A 77 -2.00 -20.11 16.29
N GLN A 78 -1.90 -21.18 15.51
CA GLN A 78 -1.80 -22.51 16.06
C GLN A 78 -0.36 -22.96 16.35
N VAL A 79 0.61 -22.46 15.60
CA VAL A 79 2.04 -22.82 15.74
C VAL A 79 2.62 -22.15 16.98
N GLU A 80 2.26 -20.89 17.19
CA GLU A 80 2.88 -20.04 18.21
C GLU A 80 1.79 -19.35 19.06
N PRO A 81 0.94 -20.10 19.78
CA PRO A 81 -0.25 -19.55 20.46
C PRO A 81 0.08 -18.54 21.57
N THR A 82 1.34 -18.49 22.02
CA THR A 82 1.86 -17.48 22.94
C THR A 82 2.33 -16.20 22.26
N LEU A 83 2.53 -16.19 20.94
CA LEU A 83 2.33 -14.95 20.20
C LEU A 83 0.84 -14.67 20.33
N GLN A 84 0.46 -13.75 21.21
CA GLN A 84 -0.90 -13.25 21.23
C GLN A 84 -1.16 -12.67 19.83
N PHE A 85 -2.05 -13.28 19.05
CA PHE A 85 -2.36 -12.81 17.69
C PHE A 85 -3.13 -11.49 17.65
N GLY A 86 -3.58 -11.02 18.82
CA GLY A 86 -3.88 -9.61 19.04
C GLY A 86 -2.67 -8.68 18.87
N ALA A 87 -1.44 -9.19 18.71
CA ALA A 87 -0.25 -8.43 18.36
C ALA A 87 0.13 -8.56 16.87
N TYR A 88 -0.35 -9.56 16.13
CA TYR A 88 -0.12 -9.62 14.66
C TYR A 88 -1.27 -8.99 13.86
N GLN A 89 -2.46 -8.90 14.46
CA GLN A 89 -3.58 -8.08 13.98
C GLN A 89 -3.68 -6.71 14.67
N ALA A 90 -2.80 -6.39 15.64
CA ALA A 90 -2.74 -5.05 16.23
C ALA A 90 -1.33 -4.45 16.40
N ASP A 91 -0.25 -5.10 15.95
CA ASP A 91 1.10 -4.49 15.92
C ASP A 91 2.09 -5.32 15.04
N PRO A 92 2.00 -5.25 13.70
CA PRO A 92 3.04 -5.77 12.80
C PRO A 92 4.43 -5.12 13.00
N ASP A 93 4.55 -4.09 13.85
CA ASP A 93 5.77 -3.29 14.07
C ASP A 93 6.71 -3.91 15.10
N ARG A 94 6.60 -5.21 15.42
CA ARG A 94 7.53 -5.96 16.30
C ARG A 94 8.45 -6.95 15.59
N LEU A 95 8.98 -6.61 14.41
CA LEU A 95 10.19 -7.27 13.90
C LEU A 95 11.32 -7.12 14.94
N PRO A 96 12.13 -8.15 15.27
CA PRO A 96 13.34 -7.92 16.07
C PRO A 96 14.22 -6.88 15.37
N ASP A 97 15.08 -6.14 16.07
CA ASP A 97 15.86 -5.04 15.47
C ASP A 97 16.67 -5.48 14.23
N ARG A 98 17.11 -6.76 14.21
CA ARG A 98 17.73 -7.37 13.02
C ARG A 98 16.79 -7.43 11.80
N GLY A 99 15.51 -7.73 12.01
CA GLY A 99 14.50 -7.76 10.97
C GLY A 99 14.20 -6.37 10.40
N ILE A 100 14.13 -5.34 11.25
CA ILE A 100 13.98 -3.95 10.81
C ILE A 100 15.18 -3.52 9.95
N GLN A 101 16.40 -3.80 10.41
CA GLN A 101 17.61 -3.45 9.66
C GLN A 101 17.66 -4.15 8.29
N GLN A 102 17.39 -5.45 8.24
CA GLN A 102 17.32 -6.20 6.98
C GLN A 102 16.23 -5.66 6.05
N ARG A 103 15.08 -5.27 6.60
CA ARG A 103 14.00 -4.66 5.83
C ARG A 103 14.44 -3.31 5.23
N MET A 104 15.04 -2.44 6.04
CA MET A 104 15.59 -1.16 5.59
C MET A 104 16.61 -1.33 4.46
N GLU A 105 17.53 -2.28 4.58
CA GLU A 105 18.51 -2.59 3.53
C GLU A 105 17.86 -3.07 2.23
N SER A 106 16.84 -3.94 2.33
CA SER A 106 16.07 -4.40 1.16
C SER A 106 15.30 -3.26 0.47
N LEU A 107 14.71 -2.36 1.25
CA LEU A 107 14.01 -1.18 0.73
C LEU A 107 14.98 -0.22 0.05
N GLU A 108 16.12 0.06 0.68
CA GLU A 108 17.18 0.90 0.12
C GLU A 108 17.73 0.31 -1.19
N GLN A 109 17.96 -1.00 -1.27
CA GLN A 109 18.34 -1.66 -2.52
C GLN A 109 17.28 -1.44 -3.60
N THR A 110 15.99 -1.60 -3.28
CA THR A 110 14.90 -1.36 -4.24
C THR A 110 14.92 0.09 -4.76
N ILE A 111 15.09 1.06 -3.86
CA ILE A 111 15.14 2.49 -4.21
C ILE A 111 16.37 2.80 -5.07
N ASN A 112 17.55 2.27 -4.73
CA ASN A 112 18.79 2.49 -5.47
C ASN A 112 18.75 1.87 -6.88
N HIS A 113 18.00 0.79 -7.08
CA HIS A 113 17.73 0.19 -8.40
C HIS A 113 16.56 0.87 -9.14
N GLY A 114 16.02 1.98 -8.63
CA GLY A 114 14.75 2.55 -9.05
C GLY A 114 14.62 2.87 -10.55
N ARG A 115 15.72 3.20 -11.23
CA ARG A 115 15.72 3.43 -12.70
C ARG A 115 15.35 2.19 -13.53
N SER A 116 15.52 1.00 -12.96
CA SER A 116 15.25 -0.29 -13.62
C SER A 116 13.92 -0.91 -13.21
N LEU A 117 13.19 -0.30 -12.27
CA LEU A 117 11.97 -0.82 -11.69
C LEU A 117 10.74 0.02 -12.11
N PRO A 118 9.53 -0.56 -12.10
CA PRO A 118 8.30 0.20 -12.26
C PRO A 118 8.19 1.27 -11.17
N PHE A 119 7.65 2.45 -11.51
CA PHE A 119 7.53 3.58 -10.57
C PHE A 119 6.79 3.18 -9.29
N GLY A 120 5.66 2.46 -9.40
CA GLY A 120 4.91 2.07 -8.21
C GLY A 120 5.67 1.14 -7.26
N VAL A 121 6.60 0.31 -7.77
CA VAL A 121 7.45 -0.53 -6.91
C VAL A 121 8.41 0.32 -6.09
N VAL A 122 9.01 1.34 -6.73
CA VAL A 122 9.93 2.28 -6.07
C VAL A 122 9.17 3.14 -5.06
N ALA A 123 8.01 3.68 -5.44
CA ALA A 123 7.19 4.51 -4.57
C ALA A 123 6.71 3.75 -3.33
N ALA A 124 6.24 2.51 -3.49
CA ALA A 124 5.91 1.64 -2.37
C ALA A 124 7.10 1.41 -1.42
N ALA A 125 8.30 1.18 -1.97
CA ALA A 125 9.50 1.01 -1.16
C ALA A 125 9.88 2.28 -0.39
N VAL A 126 9.72 3.47 -0.99
CA VAL A 126 9.93 4.74 -0.30
C VAL A 126 8.92 4.93 0.84
N THR A 127 7.64 4.66 0.60
CA THR A 127 6.59 4.74 1.63
C THR A 127 6.93 3.86 2.83
N GLU A 128 7.24 2.60 2.58
CA GLU A 128 7.57 1.64 3.64
C GLU A 128 8.91 1.96 4.33
N GLN A 129 9.87 2.54 3.61
CA GLN A 129 11.14 2.97 4.21
C GLN A 129 10.92 4.12 5.21
N MET A 130 10.02 5.06 4.91
CA MET A 130 9.71 6.14 5.84
C MET A 130 9.08 5.59 7.13
N ASP A 131 8.08 4.73 7.00
CA ASP A 131 7.45 4.02 8.12
C ASP A 131 8.46 3.21 8.95
N THR A 132 9.21 2.32 8.30
CA THR A 132 10.22 1.47 8.96
C THR A 132 11.29 2.31 9.66
N LYS A 133 11.73 3.43 9.06
CA LYS A 133 12.70 4.35 9.67
C LYS A 133 12.14 4.98 10.94
N HIS A 134 10.86 5.38 10.94
CA HIS A 134 10.21 5.95 12.11
C HIS A 134 10.27 5.00 13.31
N THR A 135 9.78 3.77 13.12
CA THR A 135 9.79 2.70 14.13
C THR A 135 11.21 2.36 14.57
N GLN A 136 12.17 2.29 13.64
CA GLN A 136 13.58 2.02 13.97
C GLN A 136 14.14 3.06 14.95
N GLU A 137 13.86 4.34 14.73
CA GLU A 137 14.37 5.43 15.57
C GLU A 137 13.68 5.46 16.95
N ILE A 138 12.37 5.18 17.02
CA ILE A 138 11.66 5.01 18.31
C ILE A 138 12.34 3.93 19.15
N ARG A 139 12.69 2.80 18.55
CA ARG A 139 13.33 1.70 19.28
C ARG A 139 14.75 2.02 19.72
N ARG A 140 15.49 2.78 18.90
CA ARG A 140 16.86 3.16 19.19
C ARG A 140 16.94 4.18 20.33
N ASP A 141 16.14 5.23 20.25
CA ASP A 141 16.31 6.45 21.07
C ASP A 141 15.04 6.87 21.85
N GLY A 142 13.92 6.15 21.71
CA GLY A 142 12.62 6.51 22.27
C GLY A 142 11.91 7.64 21.51
N THR A 143 12.48 8.09 20.39
CA THR A 143 11.96 9.18 19.55
C THR A 143 12.11 8.79 18.09
N GLY A 144 11.04 8.86 17.32
CA GLY A 144 11.01 8.51 15.90
C GLY A 144 11.47 9.63 14.99
N ALA A 145 11.66 9.27 13.71
CA ALA A 145 12.16 10.17 12.66
C ALA A 145 11.21 11.32 12.29
N TYR A 146 9.95 11.21 12.71
CA TYR A 146 8.86 12.08 12.25
C TYR A 146 7.98 12.48 13.42
N GLN A 147 7.22 13.56 13.25
CA GLN A 147 6.21 14.03 14.20
C GLN A 147 5.08 14.73 13.45
N GLY A 148 3.87 14.77 13.99
CA GLY A 148 2.75 15.49 13.40
C GLY A 148 3.00 17.00 13.28
N THR A 149 2.53 17.64 12.21
CA THR A 149 2.65 19.10 12.02
C THR A 149 1.86 19.91 13.06
N GLN A 150 0.80 19.35 13.63
CA GLN A 150 -0.08 19.97 14.64
C GLN A 150 0.38 19.77 16.09
N ILE A 151 1.54 19.14 16.31
CA ILE A 151 2.12 19.06 17.65
C ILE A 151 2.48 20.46 18.17
N PRO A 152 2.09 20.82 19.41
CA PRO A 152 2.46 22.09 20.02
C PRO A 152 3.98 22.29 20.04
N ALA A 153 4.45 23.52 19.80
CA ALA A 153 5.88 23.80 19.66
C ALA A 153 6.75 23.33 20.84
N PHE A 154 6.22 23.34 22.07
CA PHE A 154 6.93 22.89 23.27
C PHE A 154 7.09 21.36 23.37
N ALA A 155 6.29 20.60 22.62
CA ALA A 155 6.27 19.14 22.60
C ALA A 155 6.98 18.57 21.36
N LYS A 156 7.50 19.43 20.48
CA LYS A 156 8.21 18.99 19.27
C LYS A 156 9.58 18.40 19.63
N ALA A 157 9.82 17.19 19.16
CA ALA A 157 11.16 16.61 19.15
C ALA A 157 12.03 17.41 18.14
N PRO A 158 13.18 17.96 18.56
CA PRO A 158 13.98 18.85 17.70
C PRO A 158 14.49 18.21 16.41
N GLU A 159 14.80 16.91 16.48
CA GLU A 159 15.36 16.15 15.35
C GLU A 159 14.28 15.47 14.48
N ALA A 160 13.03 15.41 14.96
CA ALA A 160 11.94 14.76 14.25
C ALA A 160 11.35 15.69 13.18
N GLN A 161 11.27 15.19 11.94
CA GLN A 161 10.72 15.94 10.83
C GLN A 161 9.19 16.03 10.94
N ALA A 162 8.63 17.24 10.76
CA ALA A 162 7.19 17.43 10.79
C ALA A 162 6.51 16.87 9.53
N LEU A 163 5.52 16.00 9.70
CA LEU A 163 4.71 15.38 8.66
C LEU A 163 3.21 15.56 8.90
N ASP A 164 2.48 15.69 7.80
CA ASP A 164 1.04 15.47 7.71
C ASP A 164 0.73 14.64 6.46
N CYS A 165 -0.54 14.31 6.26
CA CYS A 165 -0.98 13.51 5.11
C CYS A 165 -0.53 14.09 3.76
N THR A 166 -0.39 15.41 3.63
CA THR A 166 0.01 16.07 2.37
C THR A 166 1.51 16.08 2.18
N THR A 167 2.27 16.50 3.20
CA THR A 167 3.73 16.54 3.12
C THR A 167 4.32 15.15 3.00
N PHE A 168 3.72 14.14 3.64
CA PHE A 168 4.10 12.74 3.50
C PHE A 168 4.02 12.26 2.04
N ILE A 169 2.89 12.50 1.38
CA ILE A 169 2.72 12.11 -0.03
C ILE A 169 3.69 12.84 -0.94
N PHE A 170 3.92 14.14 -0.72
CA PHE A 170 4.86 14.89 -1.53
C PHE A 170 6.29 14.38 -1.37
N GLU A 171 6.71 14.08 -0.15
CA GLU A 171 8.04 13.53 0.11
C GLU A 171 8.22 12.16 -0.53
N VAL A 172 7.22 11.27 -0.43
CA VAL A 172 7.25 9.97 -1.09
C VAL A 172 7.36 10.13 -2.61
N LEU A 173 6.52 10.97 -3.21
CA LEU A 173 6.53 11.19 -4.66
C LEU A 173 7.86 11.78 -5.13
N GLU A 174 8.37 12.80 -4.44
CA GLU A 174 9.64 13.43 -4.76
C GLU A 174 10.79 12.42 -4.76
N ARG A 175 10.92 11.64 -3.68
CA ARG A 175 11.95 10.61 -3.54
C ARG A 175 11.81 9.51 -4.58
N ALA A 176 10.59 9.02 -4.82
CA ALA A 176 10.32 7.97 -5.78
C ALA A 176 10.63 8.40 -7.22
N PHE A 177 10.21 9.60 -7.62
CA PHE A 177 10.54 10.15 -8.94
C PHE A 177 12.04 10.40 -9.08
N ALA A 178 12.72 10.90 -8.05
CA ALA A 178 14.17 11.08 -8.06
C ALA A 178 14.91 9.74 -8.25
N ALA A 179 14.55 8.72 -7.46
CA ALA A 179 15.12 7.37 -7.53
C ALA A 179 14.87 6.70 -8.90
N GLY A 180 13.71 6.93 -9.50
CA GLY A 180 13.37 6.49 -10.85
C GLY A 180 14.08 7.26 -11.98
N GLY A 181 14.90 8.28 -11.68
CA GLY A 181 15.51 9.14 -12.69
C GLY A 181 14.52 10.08 -13.40
N GLN A 182 13.38 10.34 -12.77
CA GLN A 182 12.24 11.08 -13.29
C GLN A 182 11.96 12.38 -12.50
N ALA A 183 12.97 12.98 -11.85
CA ALA A 183 12.79 14.21 -11.07
C ALA A 183 12.13 15.35 -11.87
N ALA A 184 12.42 15.48 -13.17
CA ALA A 184 11.78 16.46 -14.04
C ALA A 184 10.27 16.24 -14.22
N MET A 185 9.80 14.99 -14.11
CA MET A 185 8.38 14.63 -14.09
C MET A 185 7.72 15.22 -12.84
N TRP A 186 8.31 14.98 -11.67
CA TRP A 186 7.84 15.50 -10.39
C TRP A 186 7.75 17.03 -10.40
N THR A 187 8.80 17.71 -10.87
CA THR A 187 8.79 19.18 -10.98
C THR A 187 7.61 19.70 -11.82
N ARG A 188 7.24 19.00 -12.90
CA ARG A 188 6.08 19.37 -13.72
C ARG A 188 4.76 19.10 -13.01
N ILE A 189 4.60 17.94 -12.37
CA ILE A 189 3.40 17.58 -11.59
C ILE A 189 3.19 18.62 -10.48
N HIS A 190 4.22 18.86 -9.67
CA HIS A 190 4.19 19.84 -8.61
C HIS A 190 3.88 21.26 -9.15
N GLY A 191 4.51 21.66 -10.26
CA GLY A 191 4.23 22.93 -10.93
C GLY A 191 2.76 23.08 -11.40
N LYS A 192 2.15 22.02 -11.95
CA LYS A 192 0.72 21.99 -12.33
C LYS A 192 -0.18 22.09 -11.11
N MET A 193 0.10 21.30 -10.07
CA MET A 193 -0.63 21.34 -8.80
C MET A 193 -0.63 22.76 -8.19
N MET A 194 0.54 23.42 -8.12
CA MET A 194 0.64 24.80 -7.63
C MET A 194 -0.16 25.80 -8.47
N LYS A 195 -0.21 25.62 -9.80
CA LYS A 195 -1.05 26.45 -10.68
C LYS A 195 -2.54 26.23 -10.40
N TYR A 196 -2.97 24.99 -10.16
CA TYR A 196 -4.35 24.66 -9.83
C TYR A 196 -4.78 25.25 -8.48
N ALA A 197 -3.96 25.13 -7.44
CA ALA A 197 -4.23 25.75 -6.14
C ALA A 197 -4.37 27.28 -6.25
N ARG A 198 -3.44 27.95 -6.95
CA ARG A 198 -3.51 29.41 -7.18
C ARG A 198 -4.78 29.85 -7.89
N SER A 199 -5.27 29.06 -8.86
CA SER A 199 -6.50 29.39 -9.59
C SER A 199 -7.76 29.40 -8.72
N LYS A 200 -7.72 28.76 -7.54
CA LYS A 200 -8.83 28.68 -6.58
C LYS A 200 -8.79 29.74 -5.48
N GLY A 201 -7.89 30.72 -5.56
CA GLY A 201 -7.79 31.81 -4.59
C GLY A 201 -6.66 31.69 -3.57
N GLY A 202 -5.77 30.68 -3.69
CA GLY A 202 -4.56 30.66 -2.88
C GLY A 202 -3.80 29.34 -2.86
N ALA A 203 -2.46 29.43 -2.82
CA ALA A 203 -1.57 28.27 -2.69
C ALA A 203 -1.48 27.68 -1.28
N HIS A 204 -2.13 28.31 -0.28
CA HIS A 204 -2.06 27.92 1.13
C HIS A 204 -2.96 26.73 1.49
N LEU A 205 -3.72 26.19 0.54
CA LEU A 205 -4.59 25.03 0.70
C LEU A 205 -4.34 24.05 -0.44
N LEU A 206 -3.12 23.52 -0.51
CA LEU A 206 -2.85 22.40 -1.41
C LEU A 206 -3.80 21.27 -1.04
N SER A 207 -4.72 20.96 -1.96
CA SER A 207 -5.73 19.93 -1.76
C SER A 207 -5.37 18.69 -2.55
N GLY A 208 -5.84 17.53 -2.11
CA GLY A 208 -5.69 16.31 -2.89
C GLY A 208 -6.30 16.42 -4.29
N VAL A 209 -7.34 17.25 -4.48
CA VAL A 209 -7.90 17.54 -5.81
C VAL A 209 -6.84 18.11 -6.76
N ASP A 210 -6.01 19.05 -6.30
CA ASP A 210 -5.00 19.69 -7.15
C ASP A 210 -3.93 18.70 -7.57
N LEU A 211 -3.50 17.85 -6.63
CA LEU A 211 -2.55 16.77 -6.89
C LEU A 211 -3.15 15.76 -7.87
N GLN A 212 -4.36 15.26 -7.61
CA GLN A 212 -5.05 14.29 -8.46
C GLN A 212 -5.19 14.79 -9.90
N ARG A 213 -5.61 16.04 -10.08
CA ARG A 213 -5.71 16.66 -11.40
C ARG A 213 -4.34 16.74 -12.09
N ALA A 214 -3.29 17.14 -11.36
CA ALA A 214 -1.94 17.20 -11.92
C ALA A 214 -1.40 15.81 -12.33
N LEU A 215 -1.69 14.78 -11.53
CA LEU A 215 -1.35 13.38 -11.84
C LEU A 215 -2.11 12.87 -13.08
N GLN A 216 -3.41 13.15 -13.16
CA GLN A 216 -4.24 12.82 -14.34
C GLN A 216 -3.67 13.43 -15.62
N ASP A 217 -3.20 14.67 -15.58
CA ASP A 217 -2.59 15.32 -16.75
C ASP A 217 -1.26 14.69 -17.19
N GLU A 218 -0.58 13.94 -16.32
CA GLU A 218 0.60 13.13 -16.67
C GLU A 218 0.21 11.66 -16.97
N GLY A 219 -1.09 11.37 -17.09
CA GLY A 219 -1.61 10.08 -17.54
C GLY A 219 -1.77 9.03 -16.45
N TRP A 220 -1.83 9.44 -15.17
CA TRP A 220 -2.23 8.55 -14.09
C TRP A 220 -3.71 8.19 -14.21
N THR A 221 -4.04 6.97 -13.80
CA THR A 221 -5.40 6.42 -13.86
C THR A 221 -6.11 6.67 -12.53
N GLY A 222 -7.29 7.27 -12.56
CA GLY A 222 -8.11 7.48 -11.35
C GLY A 222 -9.16 6.39 -11.17
N LEU A 223 -9.14 5.69 -10.04
CA LEU A 223 -10.11 4.68 -9.65
C LEU A 223 -11.04 5.24 -8.57
N TYR A 224 -12.34 5.34 -8.84
CA TYR A 224 -13.27 5.87 -7.85
C TYR A 224 -13.85 4.75 -6.99
N LEU A 225 -13.75 4.95 -5.70
CA LEU A 225 -14.19 4.03 -4.69
C LEU A 225 -15.42 4.68 -4.09
N THR A 226 -16.62 4.19 -4.41
CA THR A 226 -17.81 4.66 -3.70
C THR A 226 -17.84 3.98 -2.35
N PRO A 227 -18.16 4.68 -1.26
CA PRO A 227 -18.48 3.97 -0.04
C PRO A 227 -19.72 3.14 -0.34
N HIS A 228 -19.71 1.88 0.05
CA HIS A 228 -20.93 1.11 0.19
C HIS A 228 -21.85 1.87 1.17
N ASP A 229 -23.17 1.88 0.94
CA ASP A 229 -24.23 2.69 1.59
C ASP A 229 -24.39 2.49 3.13
N PHE A 230 -23.30 2.40 3.90
CA PHE A 230 -23.33 1.96 5.30
C PHE A 230 -23.97 2.94 6.28
N HIS A 231 -24.36 4.15 5.86
CA HIS A 231 -25.24 4.99 6.66
C HIS A 231 -26.37 5.61 5.83
N THR A 232 -27.50 4.88 5.82
CA THR A 232 -28.88 5.39 5.78
C THR A 232 -29.08 6.85 5.34
N SER A 233 -29.71 7.01 4.16
CA SER A 233 -30.62 8.10 3.74
C SER A 233 -30.15 9.23 2.81
N THR A 234 -28.86 9.44 2.52
CA THR A 234 -28.47 10.43 1.50
C THR A 234 -27.74 9.79 0.35
N ARG A 235 -28.46 9.66 -0.78
CA ARG A 235 -27.97 9.22 -2.08
C ARG A 235 -26.59 9.84 -2.34
N ILE A 236 -25.54 9.05 -2.23
CA ILE A 236 -24.27 9.42 -2.84
C ILE A 236 -24.56 9.45 -4.34
N PRO A 237 -24.43 10.59 -5.02
CA PRO A 237 -24.74 10.66 -6.43
C PRO A 237 -23.89 9.62 -7.15
N LYS A 238 -24.54 8.70 -7.89
CA LYS A 238 -23.83 7.92 -8.90
C LYS A 238 -23.07 8.93 -9.74
N VAL A 239 -21.75 8.92 -9.64
CA VAL A 239 -20.95 9.86 -10.41
C VAL A 239 -21.06 9.42 -11.86
N GLU A 240 -21.91 10.09 -12.62
CA GLU A 240 -22.08 9.82 -14.04
C GLU A 240 -20.75 10.04 -14.75
N ARG A 241 -20.47 9.20 -15.75
CA ARG A 241 -19.26 9.32 -16.55
C ARG A 241 -19.21 10.71 -17.18
N GLY A 242 -18.14 11.46 -16.90
CA GLY A 242 -18.01 12.86 -17.36
C GLY A 242 -18.41 13.92 -16.32
N ALA A 243 -18.97 13.54 -15.18
CA ALA A 243 -19.12 14.46 -14.06
C ALA A 243 -17.75 14.85 -13.47
N ASN A 244 -17.65 16.04 -12.89
CA ASN A 244 -16.48 16.42 -12.10
C ASN A 244 -16.75 16.09 -10.63
N TYR A 245 -15.94 15.24 -10.00
CA TYR A 245 -15.94 15.13 -8.54
C TYR A 245 -14.95 16.18 -8.03
N TRP A 246 -15.51 17.25 -7.46
CA TRP A 246 -14.73 18.32 -6.85
C TRP A 246 -13.68 18.96 -7.77
N GLY A 247 -13.85 18.88 -9.10
CA GLY A 247 -12.94 19.45 -10.10
C GLY A 247 -11.90 18.47 -10.68
N ALA A 248 -11.83 17.24 -10.19
CA ALA A 248 -11.16 16.13 -10.88
C ALA A 248 -12.08 15.58 -11.97
N ARG A 249 -11.52 15.26 -13.14
CA ARG A 249 -12.32 14.80 -14.29
C ARG A 249 -12.59 13.30 -14.16
N HIS A 250 -13.87 12.87 -14.26
CA HIS A 250 -14.28 11.45 -14.23
C HIS A 250 -14.34 10.81 -15.62
N ASP A 251 -14.18 11.60 -16.67
CA ASP A 251 -14.28 11.16 -18.07
C ASP A 251 -13.19 10.16 -18.46
N ARG A 252 -12.07 10.10 -17.71
CA ARG A 252 -10.92 9.24 -17.97
C ARG A 252 -10.76 8.16 -16.90
N GLN A 253 -11.24 6.96 -17.22
CA GLN A 253 -10.92 5.70 -16.52
C GLN A 253 -11.42 5.59 -15.08
N VAL A 254 -12.49 6.30 -14.72
CA VAL A 254 -13.13 6.10 -13.43
C VAL A 254 -14.07 4.91 -13.47
N HIS A 255 -13.75 3.88 -12.69
CA HIS A 255 -14.64 2.75 -12.41
C HIS A 255 -15.38 3.03 -11.11
N ASN A 256 -16.68 2.76 -11.05
CA ASN A 256 -17.50 2.93 -9.85
C ASN A 256 -17.58 1.59 -9.11
N TYR A 257 -17.18 1.58 -7.84
CA TYR A 257 -17.14 0.38 -7.02
C TYR A 257 -18.01 0.51 -5.78
N GLY A 258 -19.24 0.02 -5.89
CA GLY A 258 -20.19 -0.07 -4.79
C GLY A 258 -21.51 -0.66 -5.27
N GLY A 259 -22.14 -1.51 -4.45
CA GLY A 259 -23.53 -1.97 -4.64
C GLY A 259 -23.76 -3.47 -4.90
N ASP A 260 -22.71 -4.28 -5.09
CA ASP A 260 -22.81 -5.76 -5.07
C ASP A 260 -21.50 -6.45 -4.66
N GLU A 261 -21.61 -7.67 -4.14
CA GLU A 261 -20.49 -8.52 -3.65
C GLU A 261 -19.44 -8.80 -4.75
N LYS A 262 -19.87 -8.86 -6.01
CA LYS A 262 -18.98 -9.09 -7.16
C LYS A 262 -18.06 -7.89 -7.40
N SER A 263 -18.58 -6.69 -7.21
CA SER A 263 -17.83 -5.44 -7.34
C SER A 263 -16.81 -5.31 -6.21
N GLU A 264 -17.15 -5.70 -4.97
CA GLU A 264 -16.22 -5.70 -3.84
C GLU A 264 -15.03 -6.64 -4.06
N HIS A 265 -15.27 -7.88 -4.52
CA HIS A 265 -14.17 -8.79 -4.85
C HIS A 265 -13.26 -8.22 -5.94
N ALA A 266 -13.83 -7.59 -6.97
CA ALA A 266 -13.04 -6.96 -8.03
C ALA A 266 -12.20 -5.77 -7.52
N VAL A 267 -12.66 -5.04 -6.50
CA VAL A 267 -11.88 -3.99 -5.83
C VAL A 267 -10.68 -4.59 -5.10
N ARG A 268 -10.90 -5.60 -4.26
CA ARG A 268 -9.84 -6.27 -3.50
C ARG A 268 -8.76 -6.82 -4.44
N ASP A 269 -9.21 -7.57 -5.44
CA ASP A 269 -8.36 -8.10 -6.52
C ASP A 269 -7.53 -7.02 -7.23
N THR A 270 -7.96 -5.77 -7.17
CA THR A 270 -7.27 -4.65 -7.82
C THR A 270 -6.24 -4.06 -6.89
N PHE A 271 -6.57 -3.84 -5.63
CA PHE A 271 -5.62 -3.30 -4.67
C PHE A 271 -4.44 -4.23 -4.41
N ASP A 272 -4.69 -5.55 -4.39
CA ASP A 272 -3.62 -6.56 -4.30
C ASP A 272 -2.64 -6.48 -5.48
N LYS A 273 -3.09 -5.95 -6.62
CA LYS A 273 -2.30 -5.84 -7.85
C LYS A 273 -1.73 -4.44 -8.07
N VAL A 274 -2.19 -3.43 -7.33
CA VAL A 274 -1.69 -2.06 -7.44
C VAL A 274 -0.45 -1.94 -6.56
N PRO A 275 0.75 -1.79 -7.15
CA PRO A 275 1.96 -1.68 -6.35
C PRO A 275 1.95 -0.39 -5.51
N PHE A 276 1.38 0.69 -6.05
CA PHE A 276 1.29 2.00 -5.41
C PHE A 276 0.13 2.81 -5.97
N GLY A 277 -0.50 3.63 -5.14
CA GLY A 277 -1.44 4.67 -5.54
C GLY A 277 -1.65 5.71 -4.46
N ILE A 278 -2.23 6.84 -4.85
CA ILE A 278 -2.58 7.94 -3.92
C ILE A 278 -4.08 7.95 -3.76
N LEU A 279 -4.53 7.69 -2.56
CA LEU A 279 -5.94 7.72 -2.20
C LEU A 279 -6.26 9.11 -1.64
N ALA A 280 -7.21 9.82 -2.24
CA ALA A 280 -7.80 10.99 -1.59
C ALA A 280 -9.24 10.70 -1.18
N VAL A 281 -9.57 11.08 0.05
CA VAL A 281 -10.84 10.81 0.71
C VAL A 281 -11.41 12.09 1.33
N SER A 282 -12.68 12.08 1.74
CA SER A 282 -13.38 13.27 2.28
C SER A 282 -13.22 14.51 1.41
N SER A 283 -13.67 14.42 0.15
CA SER A 283 -13.52 15.51 -0.83
C SER A 283 -12.07 15.92 -1.08
N ALA A 284 -11.15 14.95 -0.93
CA ALA A 284 -9.70 15.10 -1.07
C ALA A 284 -9.08 16.14 -0.10
N GLN A 285 -9.70 16.34 1.05
CA GLN A 285 -9.11 17.08 2.18
C GLN A 285 -8.15 16.22 2.99
N HIS A 286 -8.30 14.91 2.92
CA HIS A 286 -7.39 13.95 3.51
C HIS A 286 -6.88 13.00 2.42
N MET A 287 -5.63 12.57 2.55
CA MET A 287 -4.98 11.70 1.58
C MET A 287 -4.17 10.62 2.29
N ALA A 288 -4.08 9.48 1.65
CA ALA A 288 -3.29 8.34 2.09
C ALA A 288 -2.54 7.75 0.90
N ILE A 289 -1.56 6.91 1.19
CA ILE A 289 -0.87 6.11 0.18
C ILE A 289 -1.42 4.70 0.25
N VAL A 290 -1.69 4.08 -0.90
CA VAL A 290 -1.92 2.65 -0.97
C VAL A 290 -0.70 2.00 -1.59
N ALA A 291 -0.06 1.08 -0.88
CA ALA A 291 1.08 0.33 -1.38
C ALA A 291 0.90 -1.15 -1.04
N ARG A 292 0.85 -2.01 -2.08
CA ARG A 292 0.75 -3.47 -1.94
C ARG A 292 -0.39 -3.93 -1.01
N GLY A 293 -1.58 -3.35 -1.19
CA GLY A 293 -2.76 -3.67 -0.38
C GLY A 293 -2.78 -3.05 1.02
N ILE A 294 -1.79 -2.24 1.40
CA ILE A 294 -1.75 -1.51 2.68
C ILE A 294 -1.99 -0.03 2.44
N VAL A 295 -2.85 0.58 3.25
CA VAL A 295 -3.06 2.03 3.33
C VAL A 295 -2.15 2.59 4.40
N TYR A 296 -1.36 3.60 4.03
CA TYR A 296 -0.48 4.37 4.90
C TYR A 296 -1.08 5.76 5.10
N GLU A 297 -1.45 6.08 6.34
CA GLU A 297 -2.05 7.35 6.75
C GLU A 297 -1.16 8.04 7.79
N VAL A 298 -1.02 9.37 7.73
CA VAL A 298 -0.24 10.12 8.72
C VAL A 298 -1.14 10.85 9.69
N HIS A 299 -0.92 10.60 10.98
CA HIS A 299 -1.54 11.33 12.07
C HIS A 299 -0.79 12.63 12.33
N TRP A 300 -1.30 13.73 11.76
CA TRP A 300 -0.76 15.09 11.88
C TRP A 300 -0.67 15.64 13.31
N ASP A 301 -1.26 14.97 14.30
CA ASP A 301 -1.30 15.33 15.72
C ASP A 301 -0.59 14.30 16.61
N ALA A 302 0.08 13.30 16.03
CA ALA A 302 0.87 12.31 16.76
C ALA A 302 2.28 12.84 17.09
N ASP A 303 2.76 12.58 18.30
CA ASP A 303 4.12 12.95 18.71
C ASP A 303 5.16 11.96 18.14
N ALA A 304 6.44 12.32 18.21
CA ALA A 304 7.51 11.52 17.63
C ALA A 304 7.71 10.15 18.30
N SER A 305 7.20 9.94 19.52
CA SER A 305 7.31 8.65 20.22
C SER A 305 6.15 7.70 19.92
N VAL A 306 5.14 8.15 19.16
CA VAL A 306 4.01 7.33 18.73
C VAL A 306 4.40 6.51 17.52
N ASP A 307 4.54 5.19 17.69
CA ASP A 307 4.89 4.26 16.62
C ASP A 307 3.92 4.35 15.43
N ARG A 308 2.62 4.48 15.72
CA ARG A 308 1.56 4.65 14.73
C ARG A 308 1.38 6.09 14.26
N LEU A 309 2.47 6.86 14.15
CA LEU A 309 2.41 8.17 13.48
C LEU A 309 2.07 8.00 11.99
N ILE A 310 2.70 7.00 11.36
CA ILE A 310 2.32 6.50 10.05
C ILE A 310 1.53 5.23 10.30
N ASP A 311 0.20 5.34 10.29
CA ASP A 311 -0.66 4.20 10.53
C ASP A 311 -0.79 3.33 9.28
N THR A 312 -0.74 2.03 9.48
CA THR A 312 -0.86 1.03 8.42
C THR A 312 -2.15 0.25 8.60
N THR A 313 -2.98 0.23 7.56
CA THR A 313 -4.26 -0.48 7.58
C THR A 313 -4.43 -1.29 6.29
N PRO A 314 -4.74 -2.59 6.36
CA PRO A 314 -5.11 -3.35 5.16
C PRO A 314 -6.25 -2.65 4.42
N VAL A 315 -6.14 -2.55 3.10
CA VAL A 315 -7.11 -1.79 2.29
C VAL A 315 -8.53 -2.31 2.45
N GLU A 316 -8.73 -3.61 2.68
CA GLU A 316 -10.04 -4.20 2.96
C GLU A 316 -10.67 -3.58 4.20
N GLN A 317 -9.88 -3.47 5.27
CA GLN A 317 -10.31 -2.88 6.53
C GLN A 317 -10.54 -1.38 6.37
N TYR A 318 -9.65 -0.69 5.65
CA TYR A 318 -9.79 0.75 5.39
C TYR A 318 -11.09 1.06 4.64
N LEU A 319 -11.38 0.31 3.57
CA LEU A 319 -12.60 0.49 2.78
C LEU A 319 -13.88 0.17 3.58
N GLN A 320 -13.83 -0.83 4.46
CA GLN A 320 -14.93 -1.18 5.36
C GLN A 320 -15.18 -0.10 6.43
N ALA A 321 -14.10 0.49 6.96
CA ALA A 321 -14.15 1.50 8.02
C ALA A 321 -14.72 2.85 7.57
N SER A 322 -15.10 2.97 6.30
CA SER A 322 -15.46 4.19 5.59
C SER A 322 -14.21 4.88 5.04
N TRP A 323 -14.22 5.19 3.74
CA TRP A 323 -14.31 6.52 3.13
C TRP A 323 -14.27 6.31 1.62
N GLY A 324 -15.32 6.75 0.92
CA GLY A 324 -15.25 6.83 -0.53
C GLY A 324 -14.16 7.79 -0.95
N GLY A 325 -13.49 7.49 -2.05
CA GLY A 325 -12.31 8.23 -2.46
C GLY A 325 -11.96 8.03 -3.92
N LEU A 326 -10.91 8.73 -4.33
CA LEU A 326 -10.33 8.57 -5.66
C LEU A 326 -8.88 8.12 -5.48
N LEU A 327 -8.60 6.89 -5.92
CA LEU A 327 -7.27 6.30 -5.95
C LEU A 327 -6.60 6.61 -7.28
N MET A 328 -5.51 7.35 -7.25
CA MET A 328 -4.67 7.63 -8.41
C MET A 328 -3.57 6.58 -8.52
N ILE A 329 -3.60 5.81 -9.60
CA ILE A 329 -2.63 4.75 -9.91
C ILE A 329 -1.63 5.27 -10.96
N PRO A 330 -0.31 5.04 -10.78
CA PRO A 330 0.69 5.43 -11.76
C PRO A 330 0.41 4.88 -13.16
N LYS A 331 0.80 5.67 -14.17
CA LYS A 331 0.70 5.26 -15.57
C LYS A 331 1.47 3.96 -15.79
N GLY A 332 0.78 2.94 -16.28
CA GLY A 332 1.37 1.62 -16.58
C GLY A 332 1.21 0.60 -15.45
N ASP A 333 0.87 1.03 -14.24
CA ASP A 333 0.66 0.15 -13.08
C ASP A 333 -0.83 -0.23 -12.91
N ALA A 334 -1.74 0.47 -13.60
CA ALA A 334 -3.15 0.09 -13.64
C ALA A 334 -3.32 -1.28 -14.32
N PRO A 335 -4.07 -2.23 -13.70
CA PRO A 335 -4.30 -3.55 -14.27
C PRO A 335 -4.95 -3.48 -15.67
N PRO A 336 -4.71 -4.47 -16.56
CA PRO A 336 -5.20 -4.41 -17.95
C PRO A 336 -6.72 -4.25 -18.07
N THR A 337 -7.48 -4.77 -17.11
CA THR A 337 -8.94 -4.63 -16.99
C THR A 337 -9.41 -3.17 -16.95
N TYR A 338 -8.53 -2.24 -16.58
CA TYR A 338 -8.77 -0.80 -16.50
C TYR A 338 -8.43 -0.04 -17.78
N ARG A 339 -7.65 -0.65 -18.69
CA ARG A 339 -7.18 0.02 -19.91
C ARG A 339 -8.24 0.07 -21.03
N GLY A 340 -9.32 -0.70 -20.90
CA GLY A 340 -10.25 -1.00 -22.00
C GLY A 340 -11.53 -0.16 -22.11
N ALA A 341 -11.83 0.74 -21.17
CA ALA A 341 -13.11 1.48 -21.20
C ALA A 341 -13.04 2.81 -21.97
N ALA A 342 -11.86 3.31 -22.33
CA ALA A 342 -11.71 4.44 -23.25
C ALA A 342 -12.01 3.97 -24.69
N LYS A 343 -13.27 3.62 -24.98
CA LYS A 343 -13.74 3.71 -26.36
C LYS A 343 -13.41 5.12 -26.80
N ALA A 344 -12.62 5.25 -27.86
CA ALA A 344 -12.50 6.48 -28.60
C ALA A 344 -13.93 6.99 -28.83
N SER A 345 -14.30 8.07 -28.15
CA SER A 345 -15.48 8.85 -28.53
C SER A 345 -15.12 9.46 -29.87
N GLY A 346 -15.34 8.68 -30.93
CA GLY A 346 -15.22 9.10 -32.32
C GLY A 346 -16.35 10.03 -32.72
N ASP A 347 -16.62 11.03 -31.87
CA ASP A 347 -17.51 12.15 -32.17
C ASP A 347 -16.69 13.40 -32.53
N ASP A 348 -15.53 13.18 -33.17
CA ASP A 348 -15.04 14.14 -34.16
C ASP A 348 -15.75 13.82 -35.48
N GLN A 349 -16.94 14.38 -35.66
CA GLN A 349 -17.49 14.68 -36.99
C GLN A 349 -17.45 16.20 -37.20
N PRO A 350 -17.17 16.65 -38.45
CA PRO A 350 -16.75 18.02 -38.77
C PRO A 350 -17.78 19.12 -38.49
#